data_AF-A0A6M0CBS9-F1
#
_entry.id   AF-A0A6M0CBS9-F1
#
_cell.length_a   1.000
_cell.length_b   1.000
_cell.length_c   1.000
_cell.angle_alpha   90.00
_cell.angle_beta   90.00
_cell.angle_gamma   90.00
#
_symmetry.space_group_name_H-M   'P 1'
#
loop_
_entity.id
_entity.type
_entity.pdbx_description
1 polymer ?
#
loop_
_entity_poly.entity_id
_entity_poly.type
_entity_poly.pdbx_seq_one_letter_code
_entity_poly.pdbx_strand_id
1 'polypeptide(L)' 'DKTLYDADVYGRIYDADNNNVMENRTRLGSIEEVPPGVTDFEIRVSIPANLPTPLRLKQFKSSGFSHKVRWQTIEEFDGF' A
#
# COMPACT_ATOMS: atom_id res chain seq x y z
N ASP A 1 -18.40 -1.55 -12.57
CA ASP A 1 -17.13 -1.41 -11.83
C ASP A 1 -16.59 0.01 -11.93
N LYS A 2 -15.94 0.54 -10.88
CA LYS A 2 -15.44 1.93 -10.81
C LYS A 2 -13.93 1.93 -10.63
N THR A 3 -13.25 2.93 -11.19
CA THR A 3 -11.84 3.20 -10.90
C THR A 3 -11.68 3.53 -9.42
N LEU A 4 -10.64 2.95 -8.79
CA LEU A 4 -10.24 3.32 -7.44
C LEU A 4 -9.05 4.26 -7.49
N TYR A 5 -9.01 5.19 -6.54
CA TYR A 5 -7.97 6.19 -6.38
C TYR A 5 -7.27 6.02 -5.03
N ASP A 6 -6.02 6.46 -4.96
CA ASP A 6 -5.22 6.50 -3.73
C ASP A 6 -5.23 5.15 -2.99
N ALA A 7 -5.04 4.06 -3.74
CA ALA A 7 -5.17 2.70 -3.23
C ALA A 7 -3.93 2.27 -2.45
N ASP A 8 -4.10 1.99 -1.18
CA ASP A 8 -3.03 1.51 -0.31
C ASP A 8 -2.82 0.01 -0.48
N VAL A 9 -1.54 -0.39 -0.58
CA VAL A 9 -1.12 -1.78 -0.60
C VAL A 9 -0.66 -2.18 0.79
N TYR A 10 -1.27 -3.23 1.34
CA TYR A 10 -0.93 -3.82 2.62
C TYR A 10 -0.39 -5.23 2.43
N GLY A 11 0.45 -5.67 3.36
CA GLY A 11 0.95 -7.04 3.39
C GLY A 11 1.88 -7.27 4.57
N ARG A 12 2.29 -8.52 4.74
CA ARG A 12 3.31 -8.92 5.72
C ARG A 12 4.42 -9.68 5.02
N ILE A 13 5.65 -9.34 5.34
CA ILE A 13 6.85 -9.97 4.80
C ILE A 13 7.57 -10.62 5.98
N TYR A 14 7.78 -11.93 5.88
CA TYR A 14 8.50 -12.72 6.86
C TYR A 14 9.78 -13.29 6.27
N ASP A 15 10.81 -13.45 7.08
CA ASP A 15 11.98 -14.25 6.72
C ASP A 15 11.66 -15.76 6.75
N ALA A 16 12.66 -16.60 6.53
CA ALA A 16 12.50 -18.06 6.60
C ALA A 16 12.10 -18.55 8.01
N ASP A 17 12.52 -17.85 9.06
CA ASP A 17 12.34 -18.25 10.47
C ASP A 17 11.01 -17.79 11.08
N ASN A 18 10.19 -17.01 10.34
CA ASN A 18 8.93 -16.38 10.76
C ASN A 18 9.07 -15.07 11.53
N ASN A 19 10.24 -14.44 11.48
CA ASN A 19 10.37 -13.08 11.99
C ASN A 19 9.77 -12.10 11.00
N ASN A 20 9.05 -11.10 11.51
CA ASN A 20 8.50 -10.05 10.67
C ASN A 20 9.63 -9.11 10.23
N VAL A 21 9.80 -8.95 8.93
CA VAL A 21 10.84 -8.07 8.35
C VAL A 21 10.48 -6.59 8.51
N MET A 22 9.19 -6.29 8.69
CA MET A 22 8.64 -4.94 8.79
C MET A 22 7.71 -4.83 10.01
N GLU A 23 8.28 -4.90 11.22
CA GLU A 23 7.51 -4.95 12.48
C GLU A 23 6.54 -3.78 12.67
N ASN A 24 6.97 -2.56 12.33
CA ASN A 24 6.20 -1.34 12.58
C ASN A 24 5.34 -0.88 11.39
N ARG A 25 5.24 -1.68 10.31
CA ARG A 25 4.64 -1.23 9.06
C ARG A 25 3.91 -2.35 8.31
N THR A 26 2.59 -2.23 8.20
CA THR A 26 1.75 -3.11 7.38
C THR A 26 1.40 -2.54 6.01
N ARG A 27 1.41 -1.21 5.86
CA ARG A 27 1.24 -0.51 4.57
C ARG A 27 2.57 -0.48 3.83
N LEU A 28 2.66 -1.15 2.69
CA LEU A 28 3.91 -1.33 1.95
C LEU A 28 4.09 -0.26 0.86
N GLY A 29 3.01 0.19 0.25
CA GLY A 29 3.02 1.20 -0.80
C GLY A 29 1.62 1.72 -1.12
N SER A 30 1.51 2.49 -2.20
CA SER A 30 0.25 3.02 -2.72
C SER A 30 0.26 2.99 -4.25
N ILE A 31 -0.92 2.89 -4.84
CA ILE A 31 -1.19 2.93 -6.28
C ILE A 31 -2.13 4.11 -6.51
N GLU A 32 -1.75 5.02 -7.40
CA GLU A 32 -2.51 6.25 -7.64
C GLU A 32 -3.90 5.97 -8.20
N GLU A 33 -3.98 5.12 -9.23
CA GLU A 33 -5.24 4.75 -9.88
C GLU A 33 -5.27 3.25 -10.18
N VAL A 34 -6.38 2.59 -9.88
CA VAL A 34 -6.64 1.18 -10.20
C VAL A 34 -7.88 1.11 -11.10
N PRO A 35 -7.72 0.83 -12.40
CA PRO A 35 -8.84 0.63 -13.31
C PRO A 35 -9.74 -0.52 -12.86
N PRO A 36 -11.03 -0.50 -13.24
CA PRO A 36 -11.91 -1.62 -12.97
C PRO A 36 -11.44 -2.90 -13.68
N GLY A 37 -11.55 -4.04 -13.02
CA GLY A 37 -11.10 -5.34 -13.52
C GLY A 37 -9.82 -5.84 -12.83
N VAL A 38 -9.06 -6.68 -13.53
CA VAL A 38 -7.78 -7.19 -13.05
C VAL A 38 -6.66 -6.29 -13.56
N THR A 39 -5.88 -5.72 -12.65
CA THR A 39 -4.73 -4.86 -12.95
C THR A 39 -3.50 -5.44 -12.27
N ASP A 40 -2.43 -5.67 -13.02
CA ASP A 40 -1.13 -6.00 -12.46
C ASP A 40 -0.46 -4.74 -11.90
N PHE A 41 0.23 -4.88 -10.77
CA PHE A 41 0.97 -3.79 -10.16
C PHE A 41 2.25 -4.30 -9.51
N GLU A 42 3.19 -3.37 -9.30
CA GLU A 42 4.45 -3.65 -8.62
C GLU A 42 4.71 -2.61 -7.54
N ILE A 43 5.35 -3.06 -6.45
CA ILE A 43 5.84 -2.19 -5.39
C ILE A 43 7.29 -2.53 -5.10
N ARG A 44 8.10 -1.50 -4.81
CA ARG A 44 9.47 -1.67 -4.34
C ARG A 44 9.52 -1.61 -2.82
N VAL A 45 10.18 -2.59 -2.21
CA VAL A 45 10.40 -2.66 -0.78
C VAL A 45 11.88 -2.93 -0.52
N SER A 46 12.51 -2.12 0.33
CA SER A 46 13.89 -2.34 0.78
C SER A 46 13.90 -3.21 2.03
N ILE A 47 14.77 -4.22 2.05
CA ILE A 47 14.94 -5.14 3.17
C ILE A 47 16.43 -5.33 3.48
N PRO A 48 16.81 -5.64 4.73
CA PRO A 48 18.18 -6.03 5.04
C PRO A 48 18.60 -7.30 4.29
N ALA A 49 19.81 -7.30 3.73
CA ALA A 49 20.31 -8.40 2.90
C ALA A 49 20.74 -9.64 3.72
N ASN A 50 20.94 -9.49 5.03
CA ASN A 50 21.41 -10.55 5.93
C ASN A 50 20.27 -11.44 6.47
N LEU A 51 19.04 -11.27 5.99
CA LEU A 51 17.90 -12.04 6.46
C LEU A 51 17.87 -13.44 5.85
N PRO A 52 17.43 -14.46 6.63
CA PRO A 52 17.21 -15.81 6.12
C PRO A 52 16.21 -15.83 4.95
N THR A 53 16.58 -16.52 3.87
CA THR A 53 15.76 -16.71 2.67
C THR A 53 15.20 -18.15 2.60
N PRO A 54 14.07 -18.40 1.91
CA PRO A 54 13.27 -17.45 1.14
C PRO A 54 12.37 -16.57 2.01
N LEU A 55 12.11 -15.35 1.53
CA LEU A 55 11.10 -14.49 2.12
C LEU A 55 9.70 -15.04 1.84
N ARG A 56 8.78 -14.80 2.76
CA ARG A 56 7.39 -15.26 2.66
C ARG A 56 6.44 -14.08 2.72
N LEU A 57 5.64 -13.95 1.68
CA LEU A 57 4.66 -12.89 1.48
C LEU A 57 3.29 -13.40 1.95
N LYS A 58 2.67 -12.71 2.90
CA LYS A 58 1.38 -13.12 3.47
C LYS A 58 0.38 -11.97 3.45
N GLN A 59 -0.87 -12.31 3.14
CA GLN A 59 -2.04 -11.43 3.28
C GLN A 59 -1.92 -10.11 2.54
N PHE A 60 -1.35 -10.15 1.32
CA PHE A 60 -1.29 -8.99 0.46
C PHE A 60 -2.70 -8.60 -0.01
N LYS A 61 -3.03 -7.33 0.15
CA LYS A 61 -4.32 -6.75 -0.25
C LYS A 61 -4.16 -5.28 -0.58
N SER A 62 -5.09 -4.75 -1.36
CA SER A 62 -5.15 -3.34 -1.71
C SER A 62 -6.54 -2.78 -1.43
N SER A 63 -6.62 -1.50 -1.05
CA SER A 63 -7.87 -0.78 -0.81
C SER A 63 -7.69 0.70 -1.11
N GLY A 64 -8.61 1.28 -1.87
CA GLY A 64 -8.62 2.71 -2.21
C GLY A 64 -10.01 3.32 -2.14
N PHE A 65 -10.15 4.52 -2.71
CA PHE A 65 -11.37 5.30 -2.68
C PHE A 65 -12.06 5.33 -4.05
N SER A 66 -13.38 5.43 -4.07
CA SER A 66 -14.13 5.54 -5.34
C SER A 66 -14.01 6.91 -6.03
N HIS A 67 -13.36 7.88 -5.37
CA HIS A 67 -13.10 9.23 -5.85
C HIS A 67 -11.75 9.70 -5.29
N LYS A 68 -11.03 10.57 -6.02
CA LYS A 68 -9.78 11.18 -5.54
C LYS A 68 -10.01 11.92 -4.22
N VAL A 69 -9.18 11.65 -3.21
CA VAL A 69 -9.26 12.37 -1.94
C VAL A 69 -8.72 13.79 -2.14
N ARG A 70 -9.56 14.81 -1.98
CA ARG A 70 -9.14 16.22 -2.04
C ARG A 70 -8.86 16.73 -0.63
N TRP A 71 -7.70 17.34 -0.44
CA TRP A 71 -7.42 18.14 0.75
C TRP A 71 -7.97 19.55 0.49
N GLN A 72 -8.96 19.98 1.28
CA GLN A 72 -9.35 21.39 1.29
C GLN A 72 -8.34 22.15 2.15
N THR A 73 -7.65 23.12 1.56
CA THR A 73 -6.71 23.99 2.28
C THR A 73 -7.50 24.96 3.15
N ILE A 74 -6.96 25.31 4.32
CA ILE A 74 -7.57 26.21 5.32
C ILE A 74 -8.00 27.56 4.70
N GLU A 75 -7.33 28.01 3.64
CA GLU A 75 -7.70 29.22 2.87
C GLU A 75 -9.13 29.21 2.31
N GLU A 76 -9.74 28.04 2.08
CA GLU A 76 -11.15 27.93 1.64
C GLU A 76 -12.16 28.17 2.78
N PHE A 77 -11.74 28.15 4.04
CA PHE A 77 -12.61 28.28 5.22
C PHE A 77 -12.63 29.68 5.85
N ASP A 78 -11.65 30.55 5.56
CA ASP A 78 -11.60 31.94 6.03
C ASP A 78 -12.49 32.90 5.22
N GLY A 79 -13.38 32.36 4.38
CA GLY A 79 -14.32 33.10 3.54
C GLY A 79 -15.69 33.38 4.17
N PHE A 80 -15.84 33.32 5.51
CA PHE A 80 -17.08 33.66 6.23
C PHE A 80 -16.84 34.75 7.29
#